data_AF-A0A9E7C0E8-F1
#
_entry.id   AF-A0A9E7C0E8-F1
#
_cell.length_a   1.000
_cell.length_b   1.000
_cell.length_c   1.000
_cell.angle_alpha   90.00
_cell.angle_beta   90.00
_cell.angle_gamma   90.00
#
_symmetry.space_group_name_H-M   'P 1'
#
loop_
_entity.id
_entity.type
_entity.pdbx_description
1 polymer ?
#
loop_
_entity_poly.entity_id
_entity_poly.type
_entity_poly.pdbx_seq_one_letter_code
_entity_poly.pdbx_strand_id
1 'polypeptide(L)' 'MDALTCPFCDAADAERVGQWGGQIITAQWRCRACGSYFEALREDFDDAPGSSASPASSDRK' A
#
# COMPACT_ATOMS: atom_id res chain seq x y z
N MET A 1 -7.78 8.25 6.92
CA MET A 1 -8.21 7.31 5.86
C MET A 1 -7.65 7.88 4.57
N ASP A 2 -6.41 7.54 4.26
CA ASP A 2 -5.77 7.94 3.01
C ASP A 2 -6.51 7.25 1.86
N ALA A 3 -7.17 8.06 1.01
CA ALA A 3 -7.84 7.56 -0.16
C ALA A 3 -6.79 7.18 -1.21
N LEU A 4 -6.70 5.88 -1.53
CA LEU A 4 -5.81 5.37 -2.56
C LEU A 4 -6.09 6.06 -3.91
N THR A 5 -5.06 6.67 -4.51
CA THR A 5 -5.17 7.33 -5.81
C THR A 5 -4.84 6.37 -6.96
N CYS A 6 -5.55 6.54 -8.08
CA CYS A 6 -5.30 5.76 -9.28
C CYS A 6 -3.98 6.21 -9.94
N PRO A 7 -3.00 5.32 -10.16
CA PRO A 7 -1.71 5.68 -10.75
C PRO A 7 -1.78 6.03 -12.26
N PHE A 8 -2.94 5.89 -12.89
CA PHE A 8 -3.12 6.12 -14.32
C PHE A 8 -3.83 7.43 -14.66
N CYS A 9 -4.67 7.94 -13.75
CA CYS A 9 -5.49 9.13 -13.99
C CYS A 9 -5.59 10.06 -12.78
N ASP A 10 -4.87 9.74 -11.70
CA ASP A 10 -4.81 10.50 -10.44
C ASP A 10 -6.14 10.66 -9.70
N ALA A 11 -7.21 9.99 -10.13
CA ALA A 11 -8.49 10.00 -9.44
C ALA A 11 -8.40 9.31 -8.08
N ALA A 12 -8.92 9.95 -7.04
CA ALA A 12 -9.10 9.38 -5.70
C ALA A 12 -10.42 8.57 -5.59
N ASP A 13 -10.77 7.86 -6.67
CA ASP A 13 -12.02 7.10 -6.80
C ASP A 13 -11.72 5.65 -7.19
N ALA A 14 -11.07 4.94 -6.25
CA ALA A 14 -10.70 3.54 -6.40
C ALA A 14 -11.49 2.66 -5.43
N GLU A 15 -11.92 1.49 -5.90
CA GLU A 15 -12.60 0.48 -5.10
C GLU A 15 -11.81 -0.82 -5.06
N ARG A 16 -11.81 -1.45 -3.89
CA ARG A 16 -11.18 -2.76 -3.71
C ARG A 16 -12.10 -3.82 -4.32
N VAL A 17 -11.61 -4.54 -5.32
CA VAL A 17 -12.37 -5.58 -6.02
C VAL A 17 -11.89 -7.00 -5.66
N GLY A 18 -10.71 -7.11 -5.07
CA GLY A 18 -10.16 -8.38 -4.59
C GLY A 18 -9.35 -8.19 -3.31
N GLN A 19 -9.50 -9.12 -2.38
CA GLN A 19 -8.75 -9.11 -1.12
C GLN A 19 -7.24 -9.37 -1.34
N TRP A 20 -6.88 -10.06 -2.42
CA TRP A 20 -5.54 -10.46 -2.78
C TRP A 20 -5.25 -10.07 -4.23
N GLY A 21 -4.06 -9.52 -4.50
CA GLY A 21 -3.53 -9.31 -5.84
C GLY A 21 -2.71 -10.52 -6.32
N GLY A 22 -1.81 -10.28 -7.28
CA GLY A 22 -0.83 -11.27 -7.71
C GLY A 22 0.21 -11.60 -6.64
N GLN A 23 0.38 -10.75 -5.62
CA GLN A 23 1.23 -10.98 -4.45
C GLN A 23 0.40 -10.99 -3.17
N ILE A 24 0.84 -11.74 -2.15
CA ILE A 24 0.10 -11.88 -0.89
C ILE A 24 0.01 -10.58 -0.08
N ILE A 25 0.92 -9.64 -0.30
CA ILE A 25 0.96 -8.34 0.39
C ILE A 25 0.10 -7.27 -0.29
N THR A 26 -0.41 -7.54 -1.50
CA THR A 26 -1.20 -6.60 -2.28
C THR A 26 -2.68 -6.99 -2.31
N ALA A 27 -3.53 -6.00 -2.60
CA ALA A 27 -4.92 -6.21 -2.97
C ALA A 27 -5.17 -5.67 -4.37
N GLN A 28 -6.20 -6.22 -5.03
CA GLN A 28 -6.63 -5.77 -6.35
C GLN A 28 -7.64 -4.62 -6.22
N TRP A 29 -7.37 -3.54 -6.95
CA TRP A 29 -8.21 -2.35 -7.04
C TRP A 29 -8.66 -2.07 -8.46
N ARG A 30 -9.79 -1.38 -8.57
CA ARG A 30 -10.34 -0.83 -9.82
C ARG A 30 -10.63 0.65 -9.64
N CYS A 31 -10.16 1.48 -10.57
CA CYS A 31 -10.55 2.88 -10.63
C CYS A 31 -11.94 3.02 -11.25
N ARG A 32 -12.87 3.72 -10.58
CA ARG A 32 -14.21 4.00 -11.12
C ARG A 32 -14.23 5.16 -12.11
N ALA A 33 -13.23 6.05 -12.08
CA ALA A 33 -13.12 7.17 -13.02
C ALA A 33 -12.63 6.75 -14.41
N CYS A 34 -11.51 6.00 -14.50
CA CYS A 34 -10.94 5.59 -15.78
C CYS A 34 -11.11 4.10 -16.12
N GLY A 35 -11.59 3.29 -15.17
CA GLY A 35 -11.83 1.85 -15.36
C GLY A 35 -10.60 0.95 -15.24
N SER A 36 -9.40 1.51 -15.08
CA SER A 36 -8.15 0.74 -14.97
C SER A 36 -8.08 -0.11 -13.71
N TYR A 37 -7.42 -1.27 -13.83
CA TYR A 37 -7.10 -2.15 -12.71
C TYR A 37 -5.65 -1.95 -12.28
N PHE A 38 -5.40 -1.95 -10.97
CA PHE A 38 -4.06 -1.88 -10.38
C PHE A 38 -4.02 -2.56 -9.03
N GLU A 39 -2.82 -2.79 -8.52
CA GLU A 39 -2.58 -3.34 -7.20
C GLU A 39 -1.98 -2.31 -6.27
N ALA A 40 -2.32 -2.40 -4.99
CA ALA A 40 -1.72 -1.59 -3.93
C ALA A 40 -1.49 -2.43 -2.67
N LEU A 41 -0.55 -2.00 -1.83
CA LEU A 41 -0.27 -2.62 -0.54
C LEU A 41 -1.53 -2.61 0.33
N ARG A 42 -1.69 -3.66 1.14
CA ARG A 42 -2.73 -3.72 2.16
C ARG A 42 -2.26 -3.05 3.44
N GLU A 43 -3.12 -2.29 4.10
CA GLU A 43 -2.81 -1.65 5.39
C GLU A 43 -2.43 -2.65 6.50
N ASP A 44 -2.92 -3.90 6.44
CA ASP A 44 -2.60 -4.98 7.40
C ASP A 44 -1.09 -5.30 7.50
N PHE A 45 -0.30 -4.97 6.48
CA PHE A 45 1.15 -5.18 6.48
C PHE A 45 1.95 -3.93 6.87
N ASP A 46 1.31 -2.77 6.99
CA ASP A 46 1.96 -1.52 7.41
C ASP A 46 2.03 -1.41 8.95
N ASP A 47 1.10 -2.05 9.67
CA ASP A 47 1.13 -2.20 11.14
C ASP A 47 2.09 -3.32 11.59
N ALA A 48 3.35 -3.23 11.18
CA ALA A 48 4.42 -3.91 11.89
C ALA A 48 5.00 -2.92 12.92
N PRO A 49 4.77 -3.10 14.24
CA PRO A 49 5.50 -2.37 15.27
C PRO A 49 6.97 -2.83 15.27
N GLY A 50 7.75 -2.38 14.28
CA GLY A 50 9.12 -2.86 14.04
C GLY A 50 10.02 -1.95 13.20
N SER A 51 9.52 -0.84 12.67
CA SER A 51 10.33 0.19 12.00
C SER A 51 10.10 1.52 12.71
N SER A 52 10.86 1.88 13.75
CA SER A 52 12.12 2.59 13.55
C SER A 52 12.83 2.76 14.90
N ALA A 53 13.82 1.91 15.17
CA ALA A 53 14.93 2.28 16.05
C ALA A 53 16.18 1.59 15.49
N SER A 54 16.85 2.25 14.56
CA SER A 54 18.26 1.94 14.30
C SER A 54 19.02 2.10 15.62
N PRO A 55 19.70 1.08 16.16
CA PRO A 55 20.60 1.31 17.27
C PRO A 55 21.77 2.13 16.72
N ALA A 56 21.91 3.35 17.20
CA ALA A 56 23.09 4.16 16.94
C ALA A 56 24.33 3.34 17.35
N SER A 57 25.13 2.95 16.36
CA SER A 57 26.50 2.50 16.60
C SER A 57 27.23 3.61 17.35
N SER A 58 27.48 3.42 18.63
CA SER A 58 28.46 4.21 19.36
C SER A 58 29.18 3.33 20.38
N ASP A 59 30.50 3.36 20.22
CA ASP A 59 31.51 3.12 21.24
C ASP A 59 31.84 1.67 21.62
N ARG A 60 32.87 1.14 20.96
CA ARG A 60 33.88 0.31 21.63
C ARG A 60 35.24 0.94 21.39
N LYS A 61 35.81 1.52 22.46
CA LYS A 61 37.24 1.77 22.59
C LYS A 61 37.90 0.56 23.25
#